data_AF-A0A969NHT8-F1
#
_entry.id   AF-A0A969NHT8-F1
#
_cell.length_a   1.000
_cell.length_b   1.000
_cell.length_c   1.000
_cell.angle_alpha   90.00
_cell.angle_beta   90.00
_cell.angle_gamma   90.00
#
_symmetry.space_group_name_H-M   'P 1'
#
loop_
_entity.id
_entity.type
_entity.pdbx_description
1 polymer ?
#
loop_
_entity_poly.entity_id
_entity_poly.type
_entity_poly.pdbx_seq_one_letter_code
_entity_poly.pdbx_strand_id
1 'polypeptide(L)'
;MKTLPFFGVQEGNRFDFVVPPEQNSASGLLGWTHLRSAQIGNDILAEIGSSNLSPEESGFPLPAPWVPGATGFEAPLMAGDYTFWLRQGSDVNITVELDFETVAVPVAVPESFSLTGTAVALGLGWLLRKKAK
;
A
#
# COMPACT_ATOMS: atom_id res chain seq x y z
N MET A 1 -5.12 -30.40 6.55
CA MET A 1 -3.86 -29.61 6.59
C MET A 1 -4.11 -28.39 7.46
N LYS A 2 -3.17 -28.01 8.34
CA LYS A 2 -3.28 -26.75 9.10
C LYS A 2 -2.79 -25.62 8.19
N THR A 3 -3.59 -24.56 8.04
CA THR A 3 -3.20 -23.39 7.24
C THR A 3 -2.41 -22.45 8.15
N LEU A 4 -1.32 -21.86 7.66
CA LEU A 4 -0.57 -20.88 8.44
C LEU A 4 -1.36 -19.57 8.55
N PRO A 5 -1.25 -18.86 9.70
CA PRO A 5 -1.78 -17.52 9.80
C PRO A 5 -1.10 -16.61 8.76
N PHE A 6 -1.85 -15.66 8.21
CA PHE A 6 -1.32 -14.73 7.22
C PHE A 6 -1.83 -13.32 7.42
N PHE A 7 -1.03 -12.38 6.94
CA PHE A 7 -1.36 -10.97 6.80
C PHE A 7 -1.34 -10.60 5.32
N GLY A 8 -2.35 -9.89 4.85
CA GLY A 8 -2.49 -9.52 3.44
C GLY A 8 -3.03 -8.11 3.25
N VAL A 9 -2.69 -7.51 2.11
CA VAL A 9 -3.16 -6.19 1.69
C VAL A 9 -3.73 -6.26 0.28
N GLN A 10 -4.75 -5.46 0.03
CA GLN A 10 -5.35 -5.24 -1.28
C GLN A 10 -5.78 -3.78 -1.42
N GLU A 11 -5.84 -3.32 -2.66
CA GLU A 11 -6.39 -2.01 -2.99
C GLU A 11 -7.91 -1.98 -2.79
N GLY A 12 -8.43 -0.79 -2.44
CA GLY A 12 -9.84 -0.55 -2.23
C GLY A 12 -10.27 -0.76 -0.77
N ASN A 13 -11.58 -0.60 -0.56
CA ASN A 13 -12.21 -0.55 0.76
C ASN A 13 -13.02 -1.82 1.11
N ARG A 14 -12.96 -2.85 0.27
CA ARG A 14 -13.71 -4.09 0.44
C ARG A 14 -12.86 -5.28 0.06
N PHE A 15 -12.86 -6.29 0.90
CA PHE A 15 -12.28 -7.59 0.59
C PHE A 15 -13.28 -8.53 -0.02
N ASP A 16 -12.89 -9.00 -1.18
CA ASP A 16 -13.54 -10.00 -1.97
C ASP A 16 -12.59 -11.18 -2.26
N PHE A 17 -11.38 -11.18 -1.69
CA PHE A 17 -10.44 -12.27 -1.85
C PHE A 17 -10.88 -13.52 -1.07
N VAL A 18 -11.13 -14.60 -1.80
CA VAL A 18 -11.44 -15.90 -1.23
C VAL A 18 -10.18 -16.76 -1.31
N VAL A 19 -9.59 -17.08 -0.16
CA VAL A 19 -8.50 -18.06 -0.08
C VAL A 19 -9.12 -19.46 -0.10
N PRO A 20 -8.90 -20.28 -1.14
CA PRO A 20 -9.38 -21.65 -1.12
C PRO A 20 -8.79 -22.41 0.08
N PRO A 21 -9.57 -23.24 0.79
CA PRO A 21 -9.11 -23.91 2.01
C PRO A 21 -7.90 -24.83 1.79
N GLU A 22 -7.67 -25.25 0.56
CA GLU A 22 -6.56 -26.10 0.12
C GLU A 22 -5.31 -25.32 -0.31
N GLN A 23 -5.38 -23.99 -0.38
CA GLN A 23 -4.25 -23.16 -0.77
C GLN A 23 -3.55 -22.55 0.46
N ASN A 24 -2.23 -22.73 0.50
CA ASN A 24 -1.33 -22.01 1.41
C ASN A 24 -0.79 -20.71 0.80
N SER A 25 -1.53 -20.15 -0.16
CA SER A 25 -1.14 -18.94 -0.89
C SER A 25 -2.30 -17.97 -0.90
N ALA A 26 -1.99 -16.67 -0.85
CA ALA A 26 -2.93 -15.59 -1.10
C ALA A 26 -2.56 -14.81 -2.37
N SER A 27 -1.94 -15.48 -3.35
CA SER A 27 -1.65 -14.90 -4.66
C SER A 27 -2.90 -14.31 -5.30
N GLY A 28 -2.81 -13.06 -5.76
CA GLY A 28 -3.94 -12.24 -6.19
C GLY A 28 -4.17 -11.03 -5.29
N LEU A 29 -3.63 -11.05 -4.06
CA LEU A 29 -3.49 -9.86 -3.24
C LEU A 29 -2.35 -8.95 -3.75
N LEU A 30 -2.43 -7.67 -3.40
CA LEU A 30 -1.37 -6.69 -3.69
C LEU A 30 -0.06 -7.13 -3.03
N GLY A 31 -0.13 -7.55 -1.76
CA GLY A 31 0.97 -8.18 -1.03
C GLY A 31 0.46 -9.07 0.10
N TRP A 32 1.22 -10.10 0.46
CA TRP A 32 0.93 -10.92 1.64
C TRP A 32 2.17 -11.59 2.23
N THR A 33 2.08 -11.95 3.51
CA THR A 33 3.10 -12.73 4.22
C THR A 33 2.46 -13.68 5.23
N HIS A 34 3.20 -14.73 5.59
CA HIS A 34 2.82 -15.60 6.70
C HIS A 34 3.37 -15.01 8.00
N LEU A 35 2.53 -15.00 9.03
CA LEU A 35 2.91 -14.49 10.33
C LEU A 35 3.87 -15.45 11.02
N ARG A 36 5.06 -14.94 11.39
CA ARG A 36 6.12 -15.70 12.04
C ARG A 36 6.87 -14.86 13.07
N SER A 37 7.52 -15.52 14.03
CA SER A 37 8.27 -14.85 15.09
C SER A 37 9.42 -13.98 14.58
N ALA A 38 9.99 -14.30 13.42
CA ALA A 38 11.05 -13.50 12.79
C ALA A 38 10.62 -12.08 12.37
N GLN A 39 9.31 -11.80 12.32
CA GLN A 39 8.77 -10.49 11.94
C GLN A 39 8.64 -9.50 13.09
N ILE A 40 8.82 -9.96 14.34
CA ILE A 40 8.65 -9.11 15.51
C ILE A 40 9.70 -7.99 15.49
N GLY A 41 9.24 -6.74 15.50
CA GLY A 41 10.09 -5.55 15.47
C GLY A 41 10.64 -5.17 14.09
N ASN A 42 10.20 -5.85 13.02
CA ASN A 42 10.62 -5.57 11.65
C ASN A 42 9.48 -4.96 10.82
N ASP A 43 9.84 -4.20 9.79
CA ASP A 43 8.88 -3.68 8.82
C ASP A 43 8.35 -4.81 7.92
N ILE A 44 7.11 -5.22 8.17
CA ILE A 44 6.44 -6.27 7.39
C ILE A 44 5.99 -5.79 6.01
N LEU A 45 5.86 -4.48 5.78
CA LEU A 45 5.42 -3.93 4.49
C LEU A 45 6.48 -4.19 3.42
N ALA A 46 7.77 -4.03 3.73
CA ALA A 46 8.85 -4.42 2.81
C ALA A 46 8.83 -5.92 2.47
N GLU A 47 8.39 -6.75 3.41
CA GLU A 47 8.36 -8.20 3.28
C GLU A 47 7.18 -8.70 2.43
N ILE A 48 5.98 -8.13 2.61
CA ILE A 48 4.81 -8.49 1.80
C ILE A 48 5.00 -8.16 0.31
N GLY A 49 5.91 -7.21 0.00
CA GLY A 49 6.30 -6.84 -1.36
C GLY A 49 7.34 -7.74 -2.01
N SER A 50 8.25 -8.30 -1.22
CA SER A 50 9.30 -9.21 -1.70
C SER A 50 8.86 -10.68 -1.68
N SER A 51 7.70 -10.97 -1.06
CA SER A 51 7.11 -12.30 -0.89
C SER A 51 7.87 -13.20 0.07
N ASN A 52 7.16 -14.15 0.68
CA ASN A 52 7.70 -15.35 1.33
C ASN A 52 8.64 -16.11 0.38
N LEU A 53 9.88 -15.66 0.29
CA LEU A 53 10.95 -16.36 -0.38
C LEU A 53 11.13 -17.68 0.36
N SER A 54 10.94 -18.81 -0.33
CA SER A 54 11.32 -20.18 0.05
C SER A 54 10.86 -20.73 1.45
N PRO A 55 10.83 -22.06 1.66
CA PRO A 55 10.65 -22.63 2.99
C PRO A 55 11.79 -22.25 3.93
N GLU A 56 12.95 -21.94 3.37
CA GLU A 56 14.19 -21.64 4.08
C GLU A 56 14.13 -20.26 4.73
N GLU A 57 13.55 -19.24 4.06
CA GLU A 57 13.43 -17.88 4.62
C GLU A 57 12.10 -17.65 5.36
N SER A 58 11.06 -18.45 5.07
CA SER A 58 9.81 -18.44 5.86
C SER A 58 9.94 -19.14 7.23
N GLY A 59 11.02 -19.90 7.46
CA GLY A 59 11.23 -20.64 8.70
C GLY A 59 10.22 -21.78 8.93
N PHE A 60 9.41 -22.10 7.91
CA PHE A 60 8.41 -23.16 7.95
C PHE A 60 8.46 -23.98 6.65
N PRO A 61 8.58 -25.31 6.71
CA PRO A 61 8.57 -26.13 5.51
C PRO A 61 7.17 -26.16 4.90
N LEU A 62 6.87 -25.26 3.96
CA LEU A 62 5.66 -25.39 3.12
C LEU A 62 5.91 -26.42 2.00
N PRO A 63 4.87 -27.09 1.50
CA PRO A 63 4.98 -27.89 0.29
C PRO A 63 5.06 -26.98 -0.94
N ALA A 64 6.00 -27.23 -1.85
CA ALA A 64 6.07 -26.59 -3.17
C ALA A 64 4.80 -26.88 -4.00
N PRO A 65 4.38 -26.01 -4.96
CA PRO A 65 5.10 -24.85 -5.48
C PRO A 65 4.91 -23.56 -4.68
N TRP A 66 6.02 -22.84 -4.51
CA TRP A 66 6.06 -21.48 -3.95
C TRP A 66 5.46 -20.51 -4.95
N VAL A 67 4.58 -19.63 -4.50
CA VAL A 67 4.09 -18.54 -5.35
C VAL A 67 4.52 -17.23 -4.71
N PRO A 68 5.21 -16.34 -5.43
CA PRO A 68 5.47 -15.00 -4.93
C PRO A 68 4.14 -14.35 -4.55
N GLY A 69 4.14 -13.75 -3.37
CA GLY A 69 2.98 -13.21 -2.70
C GLY A 69 2.68 -11.75 -2.98
N ALA A 70 3.55 -11.03 -3.68
CA ALA A 70 3.26 -9.69 -4.17
C ALA A 70 2.87 -9.73 -5.64
N THR A 71 1.70 -9.17 -5.97
CA THR A 71 1.41 -8.76 -7.34
C THR A 71 1.38 -7.24 -7.37
N GLY A 72 2.53 -6.62 -7.68
CA GLY A 72 2.61 -5.17 -7.91
C GLY A 72 2.72 -4.30 -6.65
N PHE A 73 3.14 -4.85 -5.50
CA PHE A 73 3.44 -4.05 -4.33
C PHE A 73 4.83 -3.41 -4.42
N GLU A 74 4.90 -2.10 -4.21
CA GLU A 74 6.12 -1.35 -3.96
C GLU A 74 6.00 -0.63 -2.62
N ALA A 75 7.00 -0.76 -1.74
CA ALA A 75 7.05 -0.02 -0.49
C ALA A 75 7.66 1.39 -0.70
N PRO A 76 7.16 2.42 -0.01
CA PRO A 76 5.97 2.41 0.85
C PRO A 76 4.67 2.36 0.03
N LEU A 77 3.57 1.93 0.65
CA LEU A 77 2.25 2.01 0.03
C LEU A 77 1.98 3.44 -0.45
N MET A 78 1.58 3.58 -1.71
CA MET A 78 1.23 4.87 -2.30
C MET A 78 -0.01 5.46 -1.62
N ALA A 79 -0.29 6.74 -1.85
CA ALA A 79 -1.53 7.32 -1.36
C ALA A 79 -2.74 6.62 -2.00
N GLY A 80 -3.65 6.10 -1.17
CA GLY A 80 -4.81 5.36 -1.63
C GLY A 80 -5.61 4.71 -0.50
N ASP A 81 -6.72 4.08 -0.89
CA ASP A 81 -7.52 3.26 0.01
C ASP A 81 -7.04 1.82 -0.06
N TYR A 82 -6.76 1.24 1.11
CA TYR A 82 -6.31 -0.14 1.23
C TYR A 82 -7.14 -0.88 2.28
N THR A 83 -7.29 -2.19 2.08
CA THR A 83 -7.84 -3.06 3.11
C THR A 83 -6.80 -4.08 3.56
N PHE A 84 -6.58 -4.18 4.86
CA PHE A 84 -5.68 -5.13 5.50
C PHE A 84 -6.45 -6.31 6.10
N TRP A 85 -5.88 -7.51 5.99
CA TRP A 85 -6.52 -8.76 6.39
C TRP A 85 -5.61 -9.61 7.23
N LEU A 86 -6.17 -10.12 8.32
CA LEU A 86 -5.56 -11.12 9.18
C LEU A 86 -6.43 -12.36 9.15
N ARG A 87 -5.84 -13.50 8.77
CA ARG A 87 -6.49 -14.81 8.87
C ARG A 87 -5.68 -15.70 9.78
N GLN A 88 -6.35 -16.28 10.77
CA GLN A 88 -5.83 -17.40 11.54
C GLN A 88 -6.23 -18.70 10.85
N GLY A 89 -5.24 -19.46 10.38
CA GLY A 89 -5.46 -20.71 9.64
C GLY A 89 -5.41 -22.00 10.48
N SER A 90 -5.18 -21.87 11.79
CA SER A 90 -4.99 -23.01 12.70
C SER A 90 -5.65 -22.79 14.06
N ASP A 91 -5.88 -23.87 14.79
CA ASP A 91 -6.49 -23.88 16.13
C ASP A 91 -5.57 -23.29 17.22
N VAL A 92 -4.33 -22.94 16.87
CA VAL A 92 -3.39 -22.27 17.76
C VAL A 92 -3.69 -20.77 17.76
N ASN A 93 -4.07 -20.24 18.92
CA ASN A 93 -4.24 -18.81 19.10
C ASN A 93 -2.88 -18.12 19.09
N ILE A 94 -2.78 -17.07 18.26
CA ILE A 94 -1.66 -16.16 18.25
C ILE A 94 -2.16 -14.75 18.51
N THR A 95 -1.35 -13.94 19.19
CA THR A 95 -1.59 -12.50 19.35
C THR A 95 -0.61 -11.76 18.45
N VAL A 96 -1.12 -10.81 17.68
CA VAL A 96 -0.36 -10.03 16.73
C VAL A 96 -0.69 -8.57 16.99
N GLU A 97 0.36 -7.77 17.12
CA GLU A 97 0.27 -6.32 17.17
C GLU A 97 0.86 -5.78 15.86
N LEU A 98 0.10 -4.93 15.18
CA LEU A 98 0.52 -4.28 13.94
C LEU A 98 0.52 -2.79 14.19
N ASP A 99 1.69 -2.17 14.02
CA ASP A 99 1.84 -0.73 14.06
C ASP A 99 1.85 -0.19 12.62
N PHE A 100 1.02 0.83 12.36
CA PHE A 100 0.89 1.45 11.05
C PHE A 100 1.39 2.88 11.14
N GLU A 101 2.62 3.10 10.69
CA GLU A 101 3.18 4.44 10.55
C GLU A 101 2.80 5.02 9.18
N THR A 102 2.15 6.19 9.18
CA THR A 102 1.80 6.90 7.95
C THR A 102 2.63 8.17 7.84
N VAL A 103 3.21 8.40 6.67
CA VAL A 103 3.97 9.63 6.38
C VAL A 103 3.14 10.51 5.46
N ALA A 104 2.90 11.75 5.88
CA ALA A 104 2.19 12.71 5.04
C ALA A 104 3.04 13.07 3.80
N VAL A 105 2.53 12.80 2.60
CA VAL A 105 3.16 13.22 1.35
C VAL A 105 2.69 14.63 1.00
N PRO A 106 3.60 15.62 0.85
CA PRO A 106 3.22 16.97 0.44
C PRO A 106 2.60 16.94 -0.96
N VAL A 107 1.31 17.31 -1.06
CA VAL A 107 0.68 17.51 -2.37
C VAL A 107 1.17 18.85 -2.90
N ALA A 108 1.86 18.84 -4.05
CA ALA A 108 2.16 20.06 -4.76
C ALA A 108 0.83 20.71 -5.20
N VAL A 109 0.41 21.76 -4.50
CA VAL A 109 -0.74 22.56 -4.93
C VAL A 109 -0.29 23.25 -6.22
N PRO A 110 -0.91 22.99 -7.38
CA PRO A 110 -0.59 23.75 -8.57
C PRO A 110 -0.85 25.22 -8.23
N GLU A 111 0.21 26.04 -8.31
CA GLU A 111 0.14 27.46 -8.01
C GLU A 111 -1.06 28.02 -8.77
N SER A 112 -2.03 28.57 -8.04
CA SER A 112 -3.20 29.20 -8.64
C SER A 112 -2.66 30.22 -9.63
N PHE A 113 -2.83 29.97 -10.94
CA PHE A 113 -2.46 30.91 -11.99
C PHE A 113 -2.95 32.29 -11.56
N SER A 114 -2.02 33.16 -11.16
CA SER A 114 -2.35 34.45 -10.57
C SER A 114 -2.91 35.33 -11.69
N LEU A 115 -4.24 35.26 -11.88
CA LEU A 115 -5.00 36.07 -12.83
C LEU A 115 -4.91 37.58 -12.52
N THR A 116 -4.25 37.94 -11.42
CA THR A 116 -3.96 39.30 -10.98
C THR A 116 -3.06 40.07 -11.96
N GLY A 117 -2.28 39.38 -12.79
CA GLY A 117 -1.39 40.03 -13.76
C GLY A 117 -2.09 40.72 -14.94
N THR A 118 -3.27 40.26 -15.36
CA THR A 118 -3.87 40.71 -16.62
C THR A 118 -4.73 41.97 -16.49
N ALA A 119 -5.24 42.27 -15.29
CA ALA A 119 -6.06 43.47 -15.06
C ALA A 119 -5.23 44.77 -15.08
N VAL A 120 -3.96 44.72 -14.65
CA VAL A 120 -3.08 45.90 -14.62
C VAL A 120 -2.66 46.32 -16.04
N ALA A 121 -2.40 45.36 -16.94
CA ALA A 121 -2.00 45.64 -18.32
C ALA A 121 -3.10 46.33 -19.13
N LEU A 122 -4.37 45.94 -18.94
CA LEU A 122 -5.51 46.57 -19.62
C LEU A 122 -5.89 47.94 -19.02
N GLY A 123 -5.76 48.10 -17.69
CA GLY A 123 -6.01 49.38 -17.01
C GLY A 123 -5.01 50.48 -17.39
N LEU A 124 -3.71 50.15 -17.46
CA LEU A 124 -2.67 51.09 -17.87
C LEU A 124 -2.76 51.49 -19.35
N GLY A 125 -3.13 50.56 -20.24
CA GLY A 125 -3.30 50.86 -21.66
C GLY A 125 -4.43 51.88 -21.94
N TRP A 126 -5.49 51.86 -21.12
CA TRP A 126 -6.60 52.82 -21.25
C TRP A 126 -6.25 54.20 -20.68
N LEU A 127 -5.47 54.25 -19.59
CA LEU A 127 -5.02 55.50 -18.97
C LEU A 127 -3.99 56.25 -19.85
N LEU A 128 -3.11 55.54 -20.55
CA LEU A 128 -2.11 56.15 -21.43
C LEU A 128 -2.71 56.71 -22.73
N ARG A 129 -3.84 56.16 -23.22
CA ARG A 129 -4.55 56.69 -24.41
C ARG A 129 -5.28 58.01 -24.17
N LYS A 130 -5.66 58.35 -22.93
CA LYS A 130 -6.41 59.58 -22.64
C LYS A 130 -5.55 60.85 -22.57
N LYS A 131 -4.22 60.75 -22.45
CA LYS A 131 -3.32 61.91 -22.36
C LYS A 131 -2.72 62.37 -23.71
N ALA A 132 -2.98 61.66 -24.81
CA ALA A 132 -2.37 61.94 -26.11
C ALA A 132 -3.28 62.74 -27.07
N LYS A 133 -4.23 63.54 -26.56
CA LYS A 133 -5.13 64.36 -27.38
C LYS A 133 -5.25 65.77 -26.81
#